data_AF-A0A954E8P8-F1
#
_entry.id   AF-A0A954E8P8-F1
#
_cell.length_a   1.000
_cell.length_b   1.000
_cell.length_c   1.000
_cell.angle_alpha   90.00
_cell.angle_beta   90.00
_cell.angle_gamma   90.00
#
_symmetry.space_group_name_H-M   'P 1'
#
loop_
_entity.id
_entity.type
_entity.pdbx_description
1 polymer ?
#
loop_
_entity_poly.entity_id
_entity_poly.type
_entity_poly.pdbx_seq_one_letter_code
_entity_poly.pdbx_strand_id
1 'polypeptide(L)'
;MTNKELIRQLIKGSIQRAVQESVAAIIVMIGFAAILAHSEVGSPKYCGCLVILVSSGFIVGVVWSHALSYQLLSSHSPEDLGFWRAAFRAQAKLLRWVPLWYCVPIGAGALLFVAPTYPAELLPFLLLASFFAAVLTGVTILNRGVASKIEEMESQLTGS
;
A
#
# COMPACT_ATOMS: atom_id res chain seq x y z
N MET A 1 12.19 -25.88 -3.67
CA MET A 1 10.82 -25.48 -3.32
C MET A 1 9.90 -25.94 -4.43
N THR A 2 8.78 -26.58 -4.14
CA THR A 2 7.85 -27.03 -5.20
C THR A 2 7.02 -25.85 -5.73
N ASN A 3 6.53 -25.93 -6.99
CA ASN A 3 5.65 -24.89 -7.56
C ASN A 3 4.43 -24.61 -6.64
N LYS A 4 3.85 -25.66 -6.04
CA LYS A 4 2.75 -25.55 -5.08
C LYS A 4 3.12 -24.75 -3.83
N GLU A 5 4.34 -24.91 -3.31
CA GLU A 5 4.83 -24.14 -2.17
C GLU A 5 4.99 -22.65 -2.51
N LEU A 6 5.58 -22.33 -3.65
CA LEU A 6 5.76 -20.96 -4.12
C LEU A 6 4.41 -20.24 -4.28
N ILE A 7 3.44 -20.91 -4.93
CA ILE A 7 2.08 -20.38 -5.10
C ILE A 7 1.41 -20.14 -3.75
N ARG A 8 1.51 -21.10 -2.82
CA ARG A 8 0.94 -20.95 -1.47
C ARG A 8 1.58 -19.78 -0.72
N GLN A 9 2.89 -19.56 -0.87
CA GLN A 9 3.57 -18.41 -0.28
C GLN A 9 3.07 -17.08 -0.84
N LEU A 10 2.86 -16.99 -2.16
CA LEU A 10 2.29 -15.80 -2.79
C LEU A 10 0.90 -15.48 -2.22
N ILE A 11 0.01 -16.46 -2.18
CA ILE A 11 -1.36 -16.30 -1.65
C ILE A 11 -1.33 -15.88 -0.18
N LYS A 12 -0.58 -16.62 0.66
CA LYS A 12 -0.47 -16.33 2.09
C LYS A 12 0.12 -14.93 2.34
N GLY A 13 1.16 -14.57 1.61
CA GLY A 13 1.80 -13.25 1.71
C GLY A 13 0.85 -12.12 1.33
N SER A 14 0.06 -12.30 0.27
CA SER A 14 -0.95 -11.31 -0.15
C SER A 14 -2.04 -11.11 0.91
N ILE A 15 -2.54 -12.19 1.51
CA ILE A 15 -3.55 -12.12 2.58
C ILE A 15 -2.95 -11.46 3.84
N GLN A 16 -1.75 -11.86 4.24
CA GLN A 16 -1.09 -11.28 5.41
C GLN A 16 -0.88 -9.76 5.24
N ARG A 17 -0.45 -9.32 4.06
CA ARG A 17 -0.37 -7.90 3.72
C ARG A 17 -1.73 -7.22 3.84
N ALA A 18 -2.78 -7.80 3.27
CA ALA A 18 -4.14 -7.23 3.35
C ALA A 18 -4.59 -7.01 4.80
N VAL A 19 -4.35 -7.98 5.69
CA VAL A 19 -4.68 -7.86 7.11
C VAL A 19 -3.86 -6.74 7.77
N GLN A 20 -2.55 -6.71 7.57
CA GLN A 20 -1.67 -5.70 8.18
C GLN A 20 -2.02 -4.28 7.73
N GLU A 21 -2.23 -4.09 6.42
CA GLU A 21 -2.63 -2.80 5.84
C GLU A 21 -4.02 -2.38 6.32
N SER A 22 -4.94 -3.32 6.53
CA SER A 22 -6.28 -3.02 7.08
C SER A 22 -6.21 -2.53 8.52
N VAL A 23 -5.39 -3.17 9.35
CA VAL A 23 -5.18 -2.74 10.74
C VAL A 23 -4.57 -1.33 10.77
N ALA A 24 -3.54 -1.09 9.96
CA ALA A 24 -2.93 0.23 9.84
C ALA A 24 -3.94 1.28 9.36
N ALA A 25 -4.72 0.96 8.32
CA ALA A 25 -5.74 1.85 7.79
C ALA A 25 -6.84 2.14 8.82
N ILE A 26 -7.29 1.18 9.62
CA ILE A 26 -8.28 1.42 10.68
C ILE A 26 -7.74 2.41 11.72
N ILE A 27 -6.50 2.24 12.16
CA ILE A 27 -5.85 3.15 13.12
C ILE A 27 -5.77 4.56 12.53
N VAL A 28 -5.32 4.68 11.28
CA VAL A 28 -5.24 5.96 10.56
C VAL A 28 -6.64 6.57 10.42
N MET A 29 -7.64 5.80 10.01
CA MET A 29 -9.00 6.29 9.81
C MET A 29 -9.63 6.80 11.11
N ILE A 30 -9.47 6.08 12.23
CA ILE A 30 -9.98 6.53 13.53
C ILE A 30 -9.31 7.85 13.93
N GLY A 31 -7.98 7.93 13.82
CA GLY A 31 -7.23 9.13 14.18
C GLY A 31 -7.63 10.34 13.33
N PHE A 32 -7.67 10.19 12.02
CA PHE A 32 -8.00 11.30 11.11
C PHE A 32 -9.49 11.66 11.12
N ALA A 33 -10.40 10.73 11.40
CA ALA A 33 -11.82 11.02 11.60
C ALA A 33 -12.06 11.84 12.87
N ALA A 34 -11.38 11.50 13.97
CA ALA A 34 -11.44 12.28 15.20
C ALA A 34 -10.90 13.71 15.00
N ILE A 35 -9.79 13.86 14.27
CA ILE A 35 -9.24 15.19 13.94
C ILE A 35 -10.17 15.97 13.00
N LEU A 36 -10.77 15.31 12.01
CA LEU A 36 -11.71 15.91 11.08
C LEU A 36 -12.91 16.53 11.80
N ALA A 37 -13.45 15.83 12.81
CA ALA A 37 -14.59 16.30 13.61
C ALA A 37 -14.34 17.62 14.35
N HIS A 38 -13.07 17.95 14.61
CA HIS A 38 -12.64 19.18 15.28
C HIS A 38 -11.95 20.16 14.33
N SER A 39 -11.94 19.89 13.02
CA SER A 39 -11.28 20.75 12.04
C SER A 39 -12.30 21.71 11.42
N GLU A 40 -11.88 22.95 11.19
CA GLU A 40 -12.69 23.95 10.49
C GLU A 40 -12.95 23.49 9.05
N VAL A 41 -14.22 23.48 8.63
CA VAL A 41 -14.63 23.03 7.30
C VAL A 41 -13.97 23.91 6.23
N GLY A 42 -13.34 23.25 5.24
CA GLY A 42 -12.65 23.93 4.15
C GLY A 42 -11.21 24.36 4.47
N SER A 43 -10.74 24.20 5.70
CA SER A 43 -9.32 24.41 6.03
C SER A 43 -8.41 23.39 5.32
N PRO A 44 -7.12 23.70 5.09
CA PRO A 44 -6.16 22.73 4.55
C PRO A 44 -6.12 21.44 5.37
N LYS A 45 -6.19 21.57 6.70
CA LYS A 45 -6.28 20.46 7.65
C LYS A 45 -7.48 19.55 7.40
N TYR A 46 -8.67 20.14 7.25
CA TYR A 46 -9.91 19.43 6.95
C TYR A 46 -9.81 18.67 5.60
N CYS A 47 -9.33 19.33 4.55
CA CYS A 47 -9.12 18.71 3.25
C CYS A 47 -8.08 17.58 3.30
N GLY A 48 -6.97 17.79 4.01
CA GLY A 48 -5.95 16.77 4.23
C GLY A 48 -6.48 15.53 4.93
N CYS A 49 -7.29 15.71 6.00
CA CYS A 49 -7.99 14.62 6.68
C CYS A 49 -8.88 13.82 5.71
N LEU A 50 -9.71 14.49 4.90
CA LEU A 50 -10.58 13.82 3.93
C LEU A 50 -9.78 13.02 2.90
N VAL A 51 -8.72 13.60 2.35
CA VAL A 51 -7.85 12.91 1.39
C VAL A 51 -7.24 11.67 2.03
N ILE A 52 -6.74 11.76 3.27
CA ILE A 52 -6.17 10.61 3.98
C ILE A 52 -7.21 9.52 4.18
N LEU A 53 -8.42 9.86 4.65
CA LEU A 53 -9.50 8.89 4.86
C LEU A 53 -9.87 8.15 3.57
N VAL A 54 -10.09 8.89 2.48
CA VAL A 54 -10.42 8.30 1.18
C VAL A 54 -9.27 7.45 0.66
N SER A 55 -8.03 7.92 0.82
CA SER A 55 -6.83 7.20 0.39
C SER A 55 -6.64 5.89 1.16
N SER A 56 -6.86 5.90 2.48
CA SER A 56 -6.80 4.69 3.30
C SER A 56 -7.83 3.66 2.86
N GLY A 57 -9.08 4.08 2.61
CA GLY A 57 -10.11 3.20 2.07
C GLY A 57 -9.74 2.63 0.70
N PHE A 58 -9.24 3.46 -0.21
CA PHE A 58 -8.77 3.05 -1.53
C PHE A 58 -7.65 2.01 -1.45
N ILE A 59 -6.62 2.26 -0.63
CA ILE A 59 -5.48 1.36 -0.44
C ILE A 59 -5.94 -0.01 0.05
N VAL A 60 -6.81 -0.05 1.07
CA VAL A 60 -7.38 -1.30 1.59
C VAL A 60 -8.15 -2.03 0.50
N GLY A 61 -8.96 -1.32 -0.29
CA GLY A 61 -9.69 -1.89 -1.41
C GLY A 61 -8.77 -2.56 -2.45
N VAL A 62 -7.69 -1.89 -2.84
CA VAL A 62 -6.70 -2.43 -3.79
C VAL A 62 -6.00 -3.67 -3.23
N VAL A 63 -5.57 -3.65 -1.98
CA VAL A 63 -4.85 -4.80 -1.40
C VAL A 63 -5.78 -6.01 -1.23
N TRP A 64 -7.03 -5.79 -0.81
CA TRP A 64 -8.02 -6.87 -0.69
C TRP A 64 -8.47 -7.44 -2.03
N SER A 65 -8.63 -6.62 -3.07
CA SER A 65 -9.02 -7.13 -4.40
C SER A 65 -8.02 -8.18 -4.91
N HIS A 66 -6.72 -7.93 -4.73
CA HIS A 66 -5.66 -8.86 -5.07
C HIS A 66 -5.64 -10.08 -4.14
N ALA A 67 -5.75 -9.88 -2.81
CA ALA A 67 -5.74 -10.98 -1.86
C ALA A 67 -6.89 -11.97 -2.09
N LEU A 68 -8.12 -11.47 -2.31
CA LEU A 68 -9.28 -12.30 -2.61
C LEU A 68 -9.15 -13.00 -3.96
N SER A 69 -8.66 -12.29 -4.98
CA SER A 69 -8.42 -12.89 -6.30
C SER A 69 -7.47 -14.09 -6.19
N TYR A 70 -6.33 -13.94 -5.49
CA TYR A 70 -5.39 -15.04 -5.30
C TYR A 70 -5.94 -16.16 -4.41
N GLN A 71 -6.75 -15.84 -3.41
CA GLN A 71 -7.42 -16.85 -2.60
C GLN A 71 -8.40 -17.68 -3.42
N LEU A 72 -9.20 -17.05 -4.29
CA LEU A 72 -10.12 -17.75 -5.19
C LEU A 72 -9.38 -18.64 -6.20
N LEU A 73 -8.18 -18.21 -6.62
CA LEU A 73 -7.30 -18.96 -7.52
C LEU A 73 -6.51 -20.08 -6.84
N SER A 74 -6.69 -20.30 -5.54
CA SER A 74 -5.98 -21.35 -4.80
C SER A 74 -6.32 -22.77 -5.27
N SER A 75 -7.46 -22.96 -5.94
CA SER A 75 -7.88 -24.21 -6.58
C SER A 75 -7.43 -24.34 -8.05
N HIS A 76 -6.85 -23.29 -8.64
CA HIS A 76 -6.34 -23.33 -10.01
C HIS A 76 -5.17 -24.29 -10.13
N SER A 77 -5.03 -24.93 -11.30
CA SER A 77 -3.98 -25.92 -11.50
C SER A 77 -2.58 -25.30 -11.28
N PRO A 78 -1.73 -25.92 -10.44
CA PRO A 78 -0.36 -25.45 -10.22
C PRO A 78 0.57 -25.76 -11.40
N GLU A 79 0.10 -26.56 -12.37
CA GLU A 79 0.83 -26.92 -13.58
C GLU A 79 0.69 -25.86 -14.68
N ASP A 80 -0.27 -24.94 -14.55
CA ASP A 80 -0.43 -23.80 -15.46
C ASP A 80 0.60 -22.70 -15.14
N LEU A 81 1.84 -22.96 -15.53
CA LEU A 81 2.97 -22.07 -15.24
C LEU A 81 2.85 -20.72 -15.94
N GLY A 82 2.20 -20.66 -17.10
CA GLY A 82 1.96 -19.42 -17.82
C GLY A 82 1.10 -18.46 -17.00
N PHE A 83 0.01 -18.99 -16.46
CA PHE A 83 -0.87 -18.25 -15.55
C PHE A 83 -0.14 -17.80 -14.29
N TRP A 84 0.54 -18.72 -13.58
CA TRP A 84 1.19 -18.37 -12.33
C TRP A 84 2.31 -17.36 -12.53
N ARG A 85 3.13 -17.47 -13.58
CA ARG A 85 4.13 -16.43 -13.91
C ARG A 85 3.49 -15.06 -14.11
N ALA A 86 2.37 -15.00 -14.83
CA ALA A 86 1.62 -13.74 -14.98
C ALA A 86 1.10 -13.20 -13.65
N ALA A 87 0.62 -14.07 -12.76
CA ALA A 87 0.16 -13.71 -11.41
C ALA A 87 1.30 -13.15 -10.53
N PHE A 88 2.48 -13.79 -10.53
CA PHE A 88 3.68 -13.29 -9.83
C PHE A 88 4.10 -11.92 -10.37
N ARG A 89 4.16 -11.74 -11.70
CA ARG A 89 4.47 -10.44 -12.33
C ARG A 89 3.47 -9.37 -11.97
N ALA A 90 2.18 -9.69 -11.95
CA ALA A 90 1.14 -8.74 -11.59
C ALA A 90 1.32 -8.26 -10.14
N GLN A 91 1.63 -9.17 -9.21
CA GLN A 91 1.89 -8.81 -7.82
C GLN A 91 3.16 -7.97 -7.66
N ALA A 92 4.25 -8.34 -8.34
CA ALA A 92 5.49 -7.58 -8.33
C ALA A 92 5.28 -6.17 -8.90
N LYS A 93 4.52 -6.06 -10.00
CA LYS A 93 4.13 -4.76 -10.58
C LYS A 93 3.32 -3.95 -9.59
N LEU A 94 2.30 -4.51 -8.93
CA LEU A 94 1.51 -3.81 -7.92
C LEU A 94 2.42 -3.20 -6.83
N LEU A 95 3.39 -3.97 -6.33
CA LEU A 95 4.35 -3.52 -5.32
C LEU A 95 5.31 -2.43 -5.84
N ARG A 96 5.82 -2.56 -7.06
CA ARG A 96 6.70 -1.54 -7.68
C ARG A 96 5.99 -0.20 -7.87
N TRP A 97 4.67 -0.23 -8.08
CA TRP A 97 3.84 0.95 -8.32
C TRP A 97 3.25 1.55 -7.04
N VAL A 98 3.54 0.98 -5.86
CA VAL A 98 3.19 1.54 -4.53
C VAL A 98 3.48 3.04 -4.42
N PRO A 99 4.60 3.59 -4.94
CA PRO A 99 4.83 5.03 -4.89
C PRO A 99 3.67 5.84 -5.49
N LEU A 100 3.06 5.35 -6.57
CA LEU A 100 2.02 6.07 -7.30
C LEU A 100 0.63 5.87 -6.69
N TRP A 101 0.23 4.64 -6.39
CA TRP A 101 -1.15 4.37 -5.94
C TRP A 101 -1.31 4.39 -4.42
N TYR A 102 -0.22 4.31 -3.66
CA TYR A 102 -0.22 4.34 -2.19
C TYR A 102 0.40 5.64 -1.67
N CYS A 103 1.66 5.91 -2.03
CA CYS A 103 2.43 6.99 -1.39
C CYS A 103 1.98 8.38 -1.84
N VAL A 104 1.71 8.59 -3.14
CA VAL A 104 1.20 9.88 -3.65
C VAL A 104 -0.11 10.30 -2.98
N PRO A 105 -1.18 9.49 -2.94
CA PRO A 105 -2.45 9.93 -2.34
C PRO A 105 -2.32 10.19 -0.83
N ILE A 106 -1.63 9.33 -0.08
CA ILE A 106 -1.36 9.56 1.36
C ILE A 106 -0.47 10.79 1.57
N GLY A 107 0.58 10.94 0.77
CA GLY A 107 1.50 12.07 0.83
C GLY A 107 0.82 13.40 0.52
N ALA A 108 -0.05 13.44 -0.50
CA ALA A 108 -0.84 14.62 -0.82
C ALA A 108 -1.76 15.02 0.35
N GLY A 109 -2.46 14.06 0.94
CA GLY A 109 -3.29 14.29 2.12
C GLY A 109 -2.47 14.77 3.33
N ALA A 110 -1.31 14.17 3.56
CA ALA A 110 -0.40 14.55 4.65
C ALA A 110 0.16 15.97 4.47
N LEU A 111 0.58 16.34 3.26
CA LEU A 111 1.07 17.69 2.97
C LEU A 111 -0.03 18.75 3.12
N LEU A 112 -1.26 18.46 2.68
CA LEU A 112 -2.40 19.35 2.92
C LEU A 112 -2.73 19.47 4.40
N PHE A 113 -2.67 18.35 5.14
CA PHE A 113 -2.96 18.32 6.57
C PHE A 113 -2.03 19.24 7.38
N VAL A 114 -0.75 19.31 6.97
CA VAL A 114 0.28 20.09 7.66
C VAL A 114 0.57 21.44 7.00
N ALA A 115 -0.15 21.78 5.94
CA ALA A 115 0.12 22.98 5.15
C ALA A 115 0.07 24.23 6.04
N PRO A 116 1.09 25.11 5.97
CA PRO A 116 1.17 26.26 6.83
C PRO A 116 0.08 27.28 6.44
N THR A 117 -0.59 27.81 7.45
CA THR A 117 -1.55 28.91 7.33
C THR A 117 -0.91 30.25 7.68
N TYR A 118 0.14 30.24 8.51
CA TYR A 118 0.91 31.41 8.89
C TYR A 118 2.41 31.22 8.60
N PRO A 119 3.19 32.30 8.34
CA PRO A 119 4.63 32.19 8.09
C PRO A 119 5.42 31.52 9.22
N ALA A 120 5.00 31.68 10.48
CA ALA A 120 5.64 31.06 11.64
C ALA A 120 5.55 29.51 11.63
N GLU A 121 4.63 28.94 10.87
CA GLU A 121 4.41 27.49 10.76
C GLU A 121 5.31 26.84 9.70
N LEU A 122 6.06 27.63 8.94
CA LEU A 122 6.86 27.13 7.81
C LEU A 122 7.94 26.13 8.25
N LEU A 123 8.68 26.42 9.32
CA LEU A 123 9.72 25.51 9.82
C LEU A 123 9.12 24.18 10.35
N PRO A 124 8.09 24.20 11.22
CA PRO A 124 7.36 22.99 11.60
C PRO A 124 6.84 22.18 10.40
N PHE A 125 6.27 22.86 9.40
CA PHE A 125 5.80 22.23 8.16
C PHE A 125 6.94 21.51 7.42
N LEU A 126 8.07 22.17 7.21
CA LEU A 126 9.21 21.59 6.48
C LEU A 126 9.79 20.36 7.20
N LEU A 127 9.86 20.39 8.54
CA LEU A 127 10.30 19.25 9.33
C LEU A 127 9.35 18.06 9.17
N LEU A 128 8.04 18.31 9.23
CA LEU A 128 7.03 17.26 9.14
C LEU A 128 6.87 16.72 7.72
N ALA A 129 6.95 17.59 6.70
CA ALA A 129 7.00 17.19 5.30
C ALA A 129 8.24 16.32 5.00
N SER A 130 9.40 16.68 5.55
CA SER A 130 10.63 15.88 5.43
C SER A 130 10.49 14.51 6.10
N PHE A 131 9.86 14.47 7.27
CA PHE A 131 9.55 13.21 7.96
C PHE A 131 8.64 12.32 7.12
N PHE A 132 7.54 12.85 6.57
CA PHE A 132 6.67 12.08 5.68
C PHE A 132 7.40 11.60 4.42
N ALA A 133 8.22 12.44 3.81
CA ALA A 133 9.02 12.06 2.66
C ALA A 133 9.95 10.88 2.99
N ALA A 134 10.61 10.89 4.15
CA ALA A 134 11.45 9.79 4.61
C ALA A 134 10.65 8.50 4.81
N VAL A 135 9.49 8.56 5.47
CA VAL A 135 8.61 7.40 5.70
C VAL A 135 8.12 6.81 4.37
N LEU A 136 7.60 7.64 3.47
CA LEU A 136 7.09 7.19 2.17
C LEU A 136 8.20 6.63 1.27
N THR A 137 9.41 7.18 1.37
CA THR A 137 10.60 6.62 0.71
C THR A 137 10.93 5.24 1.28
N GLY A 138 10.90 5.08 2.61
CA GLY A 138 11.07 3.78 3.26
C GLY A 138 10.05 2.75 2.77
N VAL A 139 8.77 3.11 2.74
CA VAL A 139 7.68 2.27 2.20
C VAL A 139 7.97 1.87 0.75
N THR A 140 8.41 2.82 -0.09
CA THR A 140 8.76 2.57 -1.48
C THR A 140 9.90 1.55 -1.61
N ILE A 141 10.97 1.71 -0.84
CA ILE A 141 12.14 0.83 -0.87
C ILE A 141 11.75 -0.59 -0.42
N LEU A 142 11.00 -0.71 0.67
CA LEU A 142 10.55 -2.00 1.19
C LEU A 142 9.68 -2.74 0.16
N ASN A 143 8.71 -2.05 -0.44
CA ASN A 143 7.83 -2.66 -1.44
C ASN A 143 8.59 -3.06 -2.71
N ARG A 144 9.57 -2.27 -3.15
CA ARG A 144 10.46 -2.66 -4.26
C ARG A 144 11.30 -3.89 -3.93
N GLY A 145 11.83 -3.97 -2.71
CA GLY A 145 12.58 -5.15 -2.26
C GLY A 145 11.72 -6.41 -2.24
N VAL A 146 10.46 -6.32 -1.80
CA VAL A 146 9.52 -7.45 -1.87
C VAL A 146 9.17 -7.79 -3.31
N ALA A 147 8.99 -6.80 -4.19
CA ALA A 147 8.73 -7.03 -5.61
C ALA A 147 9.86 -7.83 -6.27
N SER A 148 11.12 -7.48 -6.01
CA SER A 148 12.27 -8.24 -6.52
C SER A 148 12.27 -9.69 -6.04
N LYS A 149 11.94 -9.94 -4.76
CA LYS A 149 11.82 -11.31 -4.23
C LYS A 149 10.70 -12.12 -4.91
N ILE A 150 9.59 -11.48 -5.27
CA ILE A 150 8.49 -12.12 -6.00
C ILE A 150 8.92 -12.47 -7.43
N GLU A 151 9.71 -11.61 -8.08
CA GLU A 151 10.29 -11.89 -9.40
C GLU A 151 11.32 -13.04 -9.35
N GLU A 152 12.12 -13.12 -8.28
CA GLU A 152 12.99 -14.27 -8.03
C GLU A 152 12.18 -15.57 -7.88
N MET A 153 11.10 -15.55 -7.10
CA MET A 153 10.19 -16.70 -6.97
C MET A 153 9.53 -17.08 -8.30
N GLU A 154 9.19 -16.11 -9.16
CA GLU A 154 8.68 -16.36 -10.50
C GLU A 154 9.68 -17.17 -11.34
N SER A 155 10.96 -16.79 -11.30
CA SER A 155 12.03 -17.46 -12.06
C SER A 155 12.28 -18.90 -11.61
N GLN A 156 11.91 -19.23 -10.37
CA GLN A 156 12.05 -20.57 -9.79
C GLN A 156 10.91 -21.52 -10.21
N LEU A 157 9.86 -21.03 -10.89
CA LEU A 157 8.80 -21.88 -11.42
C LEU A 157 9.32 -22.72 -12.59
N THR A 158 9.56 -24.01 -12.35
CA THR A 158 10.05 -24.96 -13.35
C THR A 158 8.93 -25.77 -14.00
N GLY A 159 9.04 -25.98 -15.32
CA GLY A 159 8.28 -27.02 -16.03
C GLY A 159 8.74 -28.38 -15.53
N SER A 160 7.79 -29.23 -15.12
CA SER A 160 8.04 -30.64 -14.83
C SER A 160 8.49 -31.39 -16.07
#